data_AF-A0A0A5GBY1-F1
#
_entry.id   AF-A0A0A5GBY1-F1
#
_cell.length_a   1.000
_cell.length_b   1.000
_cell.length_c   1.000
_cell.angle_alpha   90.00
_cell.angle_beta   90.00
_cell.angle_gamma   90.00
#
_symmetry.space_group_name_H-M   'P 1'
#
loop_
_entity.id
_entity.type
_entity.pdbx_description
1 polymer ?
#
loop_
_entity_poly.entity_id
_entity_poly.type
_entity_poly.pdbx_seq_one_letter_code
_entity_poly.pdbx_strand_id
1 'polypeptide(L)' 'MNKEEVNQKIAELKMEYLRLQDDMERLESFGRSVDKQEQKLLEIENELQYYNNLQDQ' A
#
# COMPACT_ATOMS: atom_id res chain seq x y z
N MET A 1 -15.11 -6.79 11.77
CA MET A 1 -13.78 -6.37 12.23
C MET A 1 -13.98 -5.42 13.39
N ASN A 2 -13.18 -5.56 14.43
CA ASN A 2 -13.08 -4.55 15.48
C ASN A 2 -12.12 -3.43 15.05
N LYS A 3 -12.12 -2.30 15.77
CA LYS A 3 -11.28 -1.15 15.47
C LYS A 3 -9.78 -1.46 15.48
N GLU A 4 -9.35 -2.40 16.32
CA GLU A 4 -7.95 -2.81 16.43
C GLU A 4 -7.49 -3.57 15.17
N GLU A 5 -8.31 -4.50 14.66
CA GLU A 5 -8.06 -5.23 13.43
C GLU A 5 -7.99 -4.28 12.21
N VAL A 6 -8.86 -3.25 12.17
CA VAL A 6 -8.81 -2.22 11.11
C VAL A 6 -7.50 -1.43 11.18
N ASN A 7 -7.11 -0.97 12.37
CA ASN A 7 -5.86 -0.23 12.55
C ASN A 7 -4.63 -1.07 12.20
N GLN A 8 -4.63 -2.35 12.58
CA GLN A 8 -3.57 -3.30 12.21
C GLN A 8 -3.47 -3.45 10.70
N LYS A 9 -4.60 -3.65 10.00
CA LYS A 9 -4.61 -3.75 8.53
C LYS A 9 -4.11 -2.48 7.85
N ILE A 10 -4.52 -1.30 8.33
CA ILE A 10 -4.02 -0.01 7.81
C ILE A 10 -2.51 0.10 8.01
N ALA A 11 -1.98 -0.31 9.17
CA ALA A 11 -0.55 -0.28 9.45
C ALA A 11 0.24 -1.24 8.54
N GLU A 12 -0.27 -2.45 8.32
CA GLU A 12 0.31 -3.43 7.40
C GLU A 12 0.38 -2.89 5.96
N LEU A 13 -0.74 -2.34 5.46
CA LEU A 13 -0.83 -1.78 4.12
C LEU A 13 0.10 -0.57 3.93
N LYS A 14 0.22 0.30 4.94
CA LYS A 14 1.19 1.41 4.91
C LYS A 14 2.64 0.92 4.85
N MET A 15 2.98 -0.13 5.60
CA MET A 15 4.32 -0.73 5.53
C MET A 15 4.59 -1.41 4.19
N GLU A 16 3.56 -2.01 3.58
CA GLU A 16 3.69 -2.58 2.24
C GLU A 16 3.86 -1.49 1.17
N TYR A 17 3.09 -0.41 1.26
CA TYR A 17 3.19 0.76 0.39
C TYR A 17 4.62 1.32 0.36
N LEU A 18 5.21 1.58 1.54
CA LEU A 18 6.56 2.11 1.66
C LEU A 18 7.62 1.16 1.08
N ARG A 19 7.48 -0.15 1.31
CA ARG A 19 8.40 -1.15 0.75
C ARG A 19 8.29 -1.22 -0.77
N LEU A 20 7.09 -1.11 -1.31
CA LEU A 20 6.86 -1.14 -2.74
C LEU A 20 7.45 0.10 -3.42
N GLN A 21 7.34 1.28 -2.80
CA GLN A 21 7.99 2.49 -3.29
C GLN A 21 9.53 2.37 -3.31
N ASP A 22 10.14 1.86 -2.23
CA ASP A 22 11.60 1.64 -2.20
C ASP A 22 12.07 0.66 -3.30
N ASP A 23 11.26 -0.38 -3.57
CA ASP A 23 11.55 -1.34 -4.64
C ASP A 23 11.38 -0.71 -6.04
N MET A 24 10.40 0.19 -6.21
CA MET A 24 10.23 0.97 -7.44
C MET A 24 11.43 1.89 -7.69
N GLU A 25 11.83 2.70 -6.71
CA GLU A 25 12.99 3.60 -6.82
C GLU A 25 14.25 2.82 -7.21
N ARG A 26 14.43 1.64 -6.63
CA ARG A 26 15.53 0.72 -6.97
C ARG A 26 15.44 0.22 -8.42
N LEU A 27 14.27 -0.21 -8.87
CA LEU A 27 14.05 -0.69 -10.24
C LEU A 27 14.29 0.41 -11.28
N GLU A 28 13.79 1.62 -11.01
CA GLU A 28 14.02 2.80 -11.84
C GLU A 28 15.51 3.15 -11.91
N SER A 29 16.24 3.04 -10.79
CA SER A 29 17.70 3.23 -10.76
C SER A 29 18.45 2.23 -11.66
N PHE A 30 17.87 1.07 -11.95
CA PHE A 30 18.42 0.08 -12.89
C PHE A 30 17.85 0.22 -14.32
N GLY A 31 17.06 1.26 -14.58
CA GLY A 31 16.39 1.48 -15.87
C GLY A 31 15.33 0.43 -16.20
N ARG A 32 14.77 -0.23 -15.18
CA ARG A 32 13.70 -1.23 -15.34
C ARG A 32 12.34 -0.56 -15.23
N SER A 33 11.36 -1.07 -15.97
CA SER A 33 9.96 -0.65 -15.83
C SER A 33 9.42 -1.05 -14.44
N VAL A 34 8.55 -0.18 -13.92
CA VAL A 34 7.83 -0.33 -12.66
C VAL A 34 6.32 -0.49 -12.84
N ASP A 35 5.83 -0.72 -14.07
CA ASP A 35 4.39 -0.74 -14.39
C ASP A 35 3.60 -1.69 -13.48
N LYS A 36 4.21 -2.84 -13.11
CA LYS A 36 3.60 -3.84 -12.22
C LYS A 36 3.53 -3.36 -10.78
N GLN A 37 4.56 -2.66 -10.32
CA GLN A 37 4.62 -2.09 -8.98
C GLN A 37 3.61 -0.94 -8.86
N GLU A 38 3.45 -0.11 -9.90
CA GLU A 38 2.43 0.94 -9.93
C GLU A 38 1.01 0.38 -9.83
N GLN A 39 0.70 -0.70 -10.57
CA GLN A 39 -0.60 -1.38 -10.44
C GLN A 39 -0.84 -1.87 -9.01
N LYS A 40 0.18 -2.49 -8.40
CA LYS A 40 0.07 -2.97 -7.02
C LYS A 40 -0.02 -1.83 -6.01
N LEU A 41 0.62 -0.69 -6.27
CA LEU A 41 0.51 0.51 -5.45
C LEU A 41 -0.94 1.03 -5.44
N LEU A 42 -1.58 1.08 -6.60
CA LEU A 42 -2.99 1.46 -6.73
C LEU A 42 -3.92 0.49 -6.00
N GLU A 43 -3.65 -0.81 -6.02
CA GLU A 43 -4.41 -1.79 -5.23
C GLU A 43 -4.31 -1.50 -3.73
N ILE A 44 -3.10 -1.25 -3.23
CA ILE A 44 -2.86 -0.89 -1.82
C ILE A 44 -3.56 0.41 -1.45
N GLU A 45 -3.56 1.42 -2.32
CA GLU A 45 -4.27 2.70 -2.09
C GLU A 45 -5.78 2.51 -1.99
N ASN A 46 -6.37 1.68 -2.87
CA ASN A 46 -7.79 1.35 -2.82
C ASN A 46 -8.15 0.60 -1.52
N GLU A 47 -7.32 -0.36 -1.09
CA GLU A 47 -7.52 -1.07 0.18
C GLU A 47 -7.39 -0.13 1.38
N LEU A 48 -6.39 0.75 1.39
CA LEU A 48 -6.23 1.76 2.44
C LEU A 48 -7.45 2.67 2.53
N GLN A 49 -7.99 3.13 1.40
CA GLN A 49 -9.21 3.93 1.37
C GLN A 49 -10.38 3.17 1.99
N TYR A 50 -10.55 1.89 1.63
CA TYR A 50 -11.60 1.04 2.19
C TYR A 50 -11.50 0.92 3.71
N TYR A 51 -10.31 0.60 4.24
CA TYR A 51 -10.13 0.44 5.68
C TYR A 51 -10.22 1.76 6.46
N ASN A 52 -9.76 2.89 5.90
CA ASN A 52 -9.94 4.20 6.53
C ASN A 52 -11.43 4.54 6.66
N ASN A 53 -12.24 4.29 5.61
CA ASN A 53 -13.69 4.49 5.69
C ASN A 53 -14.36 3.62 6.75
N LEU A 54 -13.85 2.40 7.01
CA LEU A 54 -14.33 1.54 8.09
C LEU A 54 -13.87 2.00 9.49
N GLN A 55 -12.73 2.69 9.58
CA GLN A 55 -12.18 3.21 10.84
C GLN A 55 -13.00 4.42 11.35
N ASP A 56 -13.55 5.20 10.43
CA ASP A 56 -14.32 6.42 10.70
C ASP A 56 -15.81 6.16 11.00
N GLN A 57 -16.26 4.90 10.88
CA GLN A 57 -17.62 4.43 11.24
C GLN A 57 -17.68 3.89 12.68
#